data_AF-A0A537UUI6-F1
#
_entry.id   AF-A0A537UUI6-F1
#
_cell.length_a   1.000
_cell.length_b   1.000
_cell.length_c   1.000
_cell.angle_alpha   90.00
_cell.angle_beta   90.00
_cell.angle_gamma   90.00
#
_symmetry.space_group_name_H-M   'P 1'
#
loop_
_entity.id
_entity.type
_entity.pdbx_description
1 polymer ?
#
loop_
_entity_poly.entity_id
_entity_poly.type
_entity_poly.pdbx_seq_one_letter_code
_entity_poly.pdbx_strand_id
1 'polypeptide(L)'
;MHAATSGAVDPFTFRFSIFMLAIFVGYYVVWSVTPALHTPLMSVTNAISSVIVVGALLAVGVALVTNDSGPVWARVLGFVALTLEVTGPELTDVR
;
A
#
# COMPACT_ATOMS: atom_id res chain seq x y z
N MET A 1 -2.32 -33.62 -14.26
CA MET A 1 -2.13 -32.54 -15.25
C MET A 1 -1.39 -31.39 -14.57
N HIS A 2 -0.10 -31.22 -14.93
CA HIS A 2 0.88 -30.18 -14.54
C HIS A 2 1.09 -29.93 -13.03
N ALA A 3 2.04 -30.57 -12.34
CA ALA A 3 3.50 -30.38 -12.40
C ALA A 3 3.96 -28.93 -12.15
N ALA A 4 4.29 -28.63 -10.89
CA ALA A 4 5.43 -27.78 -10.54
C ALA A 4 5.81 -28.04 -9.08
N THR A 5 6.75 -28.97 -8.88
CA THR A 5 7.68 -28.86 -7.77
C THR A 5 8.57 -27.64 -8.06
N SER A 6 8.17 -26.45 -7.62
CA SER A 6 9.12 -25.34 -7.48
C SER A 6 9.84 -25.56 -6.16
N GLY A 7 11.06 -26.09 -6.24
CA GLY A 7 11.82 -26.58 -5.08
C GLY A 7 11.88 -25.58 -3.94
N ALA A 8 11.42 -25.99 -2.75
CA ALA A 8 11.62 -25.37 -1.43
C ALA A 8 11.88 -23.84 -1.42
N VAL A 9 11.09 -23.05 -2.15
CA VAL A 9 11.20 -21.60 -2.08
C VAL A 9 10.37 -21.19 -0.87
N ASP A 10 11.01 -20.68 0.16
CA ASP A 10 10.31 -20.19 1.34
C ASP A 10 9.21 -19.21 0.91
N PRO A 11 7.98 -19.31 1.46
CA PRO A 11 6.89 -18.39 1.11
C PRO A 11 7.27 -16.92 1.30
N PHE A 12 8.19 -16.64 2.23
CA PHE A 12 8.80 -15.33 2.42
C PHE A 12 9.63 -14.91 1.20
N THR A 13 10.57 -15.73 0.76
CA THR A 13 11.43 -15.48 -0.42
C THR A 13 10.61 -15.26 -1.68
N PHE A 14 9.52 -16.03 -1.85
CA PHE A 14 8.59 -15.84 -2.95
C PHE A 14 7.90 -14.46 -2.92
N ARG A 15 7.32 -14.06 -1.77
CA ARG A 15 6.67 -12.75 -1.62
C ARG A 15 7.66 -11.59 -1.76
N PHE A 16 8.88 -11.77 -1.23
CA PHE A 16 9.97 -10.81 -1.34
C PHE A 16 10.43 -10.63 -2.80
N SER A 17 10.52 -11.71 -3.57
CA SER A 17 10.85 -11.61 -5.00
C SER A 17 9.79 -10.82 -5.78
N ILE A 18 8.49 -11.05 -5.53
CA ILE A 18 7.39 -10.31 -6.16
C ILE A 18 7.44 -8.84 -5.78
N PHE A 19 7.73 -8.52 -4.52
CA PHE A 19 7.91 -7.14 -4.05
C PHE A 19 9.04 -6.43 -4.80
N MET A 20 10.21 -7.09 -4.94
CA MET A 20 11.33 -6.55 -5.71
C MET A 20 10.97 -6.34 -7.19
N LEU A 21 10.32 -7.34 -7.82
CA LEU A 21 9.83 -7.24 -9.19
C LEU A 21 8.85 -6.07 -9.37
N ALA A 22 7.95 -5.84 -8.42
CA ALA A 22 6.98 -4.74 -8.46
C ALA A 22 7.67 -3.35 -8.41
N ILE A 23 8.74 -3.20 -7.63
CA ILE A 23 9.53 -1.95 -7.59
C ILE A 23 10.15 -1.67 -8.95
N PHE A 24 10.78 -2.67 -9.57
CA PHE A 24 11.39 -2.51 -10.89
C PHE A 24 10.34 -2.13 -11.95
N VAL A 25 9.21 -2.84 -12.00
CA VAL A 25 8.12 -2.54 -12.94
C VAL A 25 7.58 -1.13 -12.71
N GLY A 26 7.34 -0.72 -11.46
CA GLY A 26 6.86 0.63 -11.12
C GLY A 26 7.83 1.73 -11.56
N TYR A 27 9.14 1.53 -11.38
CA TYR A 27 10.17 2.47 -11.81
C TYR A 27 10.15 2.69 -13.33
N TYR A 28 10.15 1.60 -14.12
CA TYR A 28 10.13 1.71 -15.59
C TYR A 28 8.83 2.32 -16.14
N VAL A 29 7.69 2.06 -15.49
CA VAL A 29 6.39 2.66 -15.86
C VAL A 29 6.38 4.17 -15.66
N VAL A 30 6.92 4.66 -14.54
CA VAL A 30 6.94 6.09 -14.20
C VAL A 30 7.96 6.86 -15.04
N TRP A 31 9.09 6.25 -15.39
CA TRP A 31 10.17 6.91 -16.13
C TRP A 31 9.89 7.21 -17.61
N SER A 32 8.77 6.73 -18.16
CA SER A 32 8.46 6.81 -19.59
C SER A 32 7.46 7.91 -19.96
N VAL A 33 7.25 8.92 -19.10
CA VAL A 33 6.22 9.96 -19.33
C VAL A 33 6.78 11.24 -19.96
N THR A 34 6.04 11.81 -20.91
CA THR A 34 6.33 13.11 -21.53
C THR A 34 6.17 14.26 -20.49
N PRO A 35 6.93 15.37 -20.58
CA PRO A 35 6.99 16.41 -19.53
C PRO A 35 5.67 17.13 -19.15
N ALA A 36 4.58 16.92 -19.89
CA ALA A 36 3.27 17.49 -19.59
C ALA A 36 2.53 16.78 -18.43
N LEU A 37 3.09 15.69 -17.89
CA LEU A 37 2.40 14.80 -16.96
C LEU A 37 2.85 14.90 -15.49
N HIS A 38 3.72 15.84 -15.12
CA HIS A 38 4.15 15.97 -13.71
C HIS A 38 2.98 16.25 -12.74
N THR A 39 1.98 17.03 -13.19
CA THR A 39 0.76 17.33 -12.42
C THR A 39 -0.18 16.12 -12.31
N PRO A 40 -0.54 15.40 -13.39
CA PRO A 40 -1.33 14.18 -13.25
C PRO A 40 -0.57 13.03 -12.56
N LEU A 41 0.77 13.00 -12.60
CA LEU A 41 1.56 12.01 -11.88
C LEU A 41 1.49 12.19 -10.36
N MET A 42 1.47 13.45 -9.90
CA MET A 42 1.22 13.79 -8.50
C MET A 42 -0.18 13.31 -8.04
N SER A 43 -1.19 13.40 -8.92
CA SER A 43 -2.53 12.88 -8.63
C SER A 43 -2.57 11.35 -8.57
N VAL A 44 -1.88 10.65 -9.48
CA VAL A 44 -1.81 9.18 -9.47
C VAL A 44 -1.11 8.65 -8.22
N THR A 45 -0.03 9.29 -7.78
CA THR A 45 0.66 8.88 -6.54
C THR A 45 -0.21 9.08 -5.30
N ASN A 46 -1.10 10.08 -5.32
CA ASN A 46 -2.07 10.29 -4.26
C ASN A 46 -3.19 9.23 -4.29
N ALA A 47 -3.69 8.89 -5.48
CA ALA A 47 -4.65 7.81 -5.62
C ALA A 47 -4.09 6.43 -5.18
N ILE A 48 -2.79 6.17 -5.38
CA ILE A 48 -2.14 4.91 -5.00
C ILE A 48 -1.96 4.79 -3.47
N SER A 49 -1.73 5.88 -2.73
CA SER A 49 -1.57 5.81 -1.27
C SER A 49 -2.86 5.39 -0.55
N SER A 50 -4.02 5.47 -1.22
CA SER A 50 -5.32 4.98 -0.71
C SER A 50 -5.32 3.52 -0.22
N VAL A 51 -4.35 2.70 -0.65
CA VAL A 51 -4.15 1.34 -0.11
C VAL A 51 -3.89 1.33 1.41
N ILE A 52 -3.38 2.43 1.97
CA ILE A 52 -3.17 2.64 3.41
C ILE A 52 -4.51 2.60 4.16
N VAL A 53 -5.58 3.15 3.57
CA VAL A 53 -6.93 3.12 4.15
C VAL A 53 -7.43 1.69 4.33
N VAL A 54 -7.17 0.82 3.35
CA VAL A 54 -7.52 -0.61 3.42
C VAL A 54 -6.74 -1.31 4.55
N GLY A 55 -5.45 -1.01 4.69
CA GLY A 55 -4.62 -1.53 5.78
C GLY A 55 -5.08 -1.06 7.17
N ALA A 56 -5.45 0.21 7.31
CA ALA A 56 -5.98 0.79 8.53
C ALA A 56 -7.33 0.18 8.94
N LEU A 57 -8.23 -0.02 7.97
CA LEU A 57 -9.52 -0.69 8.17
C LEU A 57 -9.34 -2.15 8.61
N LEU A 58 -8.37 -2.87 8.06
CA LEU A 58 -8.05 -4.22 8.52
C LEU A 58 -7.48 -4.22 9.95
N ALA A 59 -6.60 -3.28 10.28
CA ALA A 59 -6.02 -3.17 11.63
C ALA A 59 -7.10 -2.87 12.71
N VAL A 60 -8.08 -2.02 12.40
CA VAL A 60 -9.16 -1.66 13.34
C VAL A 60 -10.31 -2.67 13.31
N GLY A 61 -10.68 -3.16 12.12
CA GLY A 61 -11.83 -4.05 11.89
C GLY A 61 -11.60 -5.47 12.41
N VAL A 62 -10.39 -6.02 12.27
CA VAL A 62 -10.05 -7.32 12.85
C VAL A 62 -10.19 -7.28 14.37
N ALA A 63 -9.74 -6.20 15.01
CA ALA A 63 -9.88 -6.02 16.47
C ALA A 63 -11.34 -5.82 16.94
N LEU A 64 -12.25 -5.43 16.04
CA LEU A 64 -13.67 -5.28 16.36
C LEU A 64 -14.44 -6.61 16.24
N VAL A 65 -14.08 -7.44 15.25
CA VAL A 65 -14.76 -8.72 14.96
C VAL A 65 -14.39 -9.82 15.95
N THR A 66 -13.15 -9.85 16.44
CA THR A 66 -12.69 -10.95 17.30
C THR A 66 -13.11 -10.83 18.76
N ASN A 67 -13.76 -9.73 19.18
CA ASN A 67 -14.08 -9.41 20.60
C ASN A 67 -12.88 -9.52 21.57
N ASP A 68 -11.67 -9.62 21.04
CA ASP A 68 -10.44 -9.59 21.82
C ASP A 68 -10.08 -8.14 22.11
N SER A 69 -9.55 -7.90 23.30
CA SER A 69 -8.79 -6.67 23.59
C SER A 69 -7.47 -6.72 22.83
N GLY A 70 -7.56 -6.68 21.50
CA GLY A 70 -6.39 -6.60 20.64
C GLY A 70 -5.52 -5.43 21.08
N PRO A 71 -4.20 -5.51 20.85
CA PRO A 71 -3.27 -4.48 21.27
C PRO A 71 -3.77 -3.09 20.89
N VAL A 72 -4.01 -2.22 21.90
CA VAL A 72 -4.56 -0.86 21.70
C VAL A 72 -3.69 -0.06 20.71
N TRP A 73 -2.39 -0.37 20.67
CA TRP A 73 -1.40 0.16 19.76
C TRP A 73 -1.73 -0.13 18.29
N ALA A 74 -2.30 -1.28 17.94
CA ALA A 74 -2.75 -1.55 16.57
C ALA A 74 -3.91 -0.62 16.15
N ARG A 75 -4.82 -0.31 17.09
CA ARG A 75 -5.96 0.60 16.85
C ARG A 75 -5.49 2.05 16.72
N VAL A 76 -4.59 2.48 17.60
CA VAL A 76 -3.99 3.82 17.55
C VAL A 76 -3.19 3.99 16.26
N LEU A 77 -2.35 3.01 15.89
CA LEU A 77 -1.58 3.06 14.66
C LEU A 77 -2.47 3.03 13.40
N GLY A 78 -3.51 2.21 13.38
CA GLY A 78 -4.49 2.19 12.28
C GLY A 78 -5.26 3.50 12.16
N PHE A 79 -5.68 4.09 13.28
CA PHE A 79 -6.34 5.39 13.29
C PHE A 79 -5.40 6.52 12.86
N VAL A 80 -4.15 6.55 13.35
CA VAL A 80 -3.13 7.51 12.94
C VAL A 80 -2.86 7.39 11.44
N ALA A 81 -2.67 6.18 10.93
CA ALA A 81 -2.47 5.92 9.50
C ALA A 81 -3.65 6.44 8.66
N LEU A 82 -4.89 6.20 9.09
CA LEU A 82 -6.08 6.71 8.42
C LEU A 82 -6.16 8.24 8.45
N THR A 83 -5.91 8.85 9.61
CA THR A 83 -5.98 10.31 9.76
C THR A 83 -4.91 11.04 8.95
N LEU A 84 -3.68 10.51 8.89
CA LEU A 84 -2.59 11.12 8.11
C LEU A 84 -2.83 11.01 6.61
N GLU A 85 -3.46 9.93 6.15
CA GLU A 85 -3.84 9.76 4.77
C GLU A 85 -4.99 10.71 4.38
N VAL A 86 -6.09 10.69 5.14
CA VAL A 86 -7.30 11.50 4.86
C VAL A 86 -7.05 13.00 5.08
N THR A 87 -6.12 13.35 5.98
CA THR A 87 -5.71 14.75 6.24
C THR A 87 -4.40 15.08 5.51
N GLY A 88 -3.94 14.20 4.61
CA GLY A 88 -2.74 14.42 3.81
C GLY A 88 -2.80 15.74 3.01
N PRO A 89 -1.66 16.19 2.46
CA PRO A 89 -1.47 17.48 1.76
C PRO A 89 -2.20 17.58 0.40
N GLU A 90 -3.46 17.18 0.33
CA GLU A 90 -4.34 17.24 -0.83
C GLU A 90 -5.08 18.59 -0.92
N LEU A 91 -5.12 19.33 0.20
CA LEU A 91 -5.80 20.63 0.32
C LEU A 91 -4.86 21.84 0.26
N THR A 92 -3.55 21.65 0.05
CA THR A 92 -2.57 22.77 0.01
C THR A 92 -2.18 23.21 -1.39
N ASP A 93 -2.64 22.54 -2.45
CA ASP A 93 -2.31 22.91 -3.84
C ASP A 93 -3.58 23.17 -4.66
N VAL A 94 -4.16 24.36 -4.46
CA VAL A 94 -5.21 24.94 -5.33
C VAL A 94 -4.64 26.20 -6.02
N ARG A 95 -3.38 26.15 -6.47
CA ARG A 95 -2.75 27.23 -7.24
C ARG A 95 -1.97 26.70 -8.43
#